data_AF-X6MDM5-F1
#
_entry.id   AF-X6MDM5-F1
#
_cell.length_a   1.000
_cell.length_b   1.000
_cell.length_c   1.000
_cell.angle_alpha   90.00
_cell.angle_beta   90.00
_cell.angle_gamma   90.00
#
_symmetry.space_group_name_H-M   'P 1'
#
loop_
_entity.id
_entity.type
_entity.pdbx_description
1 polymer ?
#
loop_
_entity_poly.entity_id
_entity_poly.type
_entity_poly.pdbx_seq_one_letter_code
_entity_poly.pdbx_strand_id
1 'polypeptide(L)'
;MLEFKTMYSHFVLEISWNYLQKTFEQWYKIFEGGFLVQHLAKIPSEFVSFQKAAEIEKFYSTLDFPACKRSMDQCVENIKKNAKWREQEIKTIEKWKTCKNIVKILQKNFKKLAKILQKNFKNLQKTCKNIAKKLQK
;
A
#
# COMPACT_ATOMS: atom_id res chain seq x y z
N MET A 1 -5.16 11.38 11.82
CA MET A 1 -3.74 11.75 11.99
C MET A 1 -2.84 11.19 10.89
N LEU A 2 -2.86 9.88 10.57
CA LEU A 2 -2.03 9.31 9.49
C LEU A 2 -2.34 9.87 8.09
N GLU A 3 -3.63 9.97 7.74
CA GLU A 3 -4.10 10.49 6.44
C GLU A 3 -3.74 11.97 6.24
N PHE A 4 -3.79 12.77 7.31
CA PHE A 4 -3.41 14.18 7.27
C PHE A 4 -1.91 14.36 7.02
N LYS A 5 -1.07 13.50 7.62
CA LYS A 5 0.39 13.51 7.41
C LYS A 5 0.77 13.07 5.99
N THR A 6 0.06 12.10 5.42
CA THR A 6 0.30 11.64 4.04
C THR A 6 -0.19 12.63 2.99
N MET A 7 -1.36 13.23 3.20
CA MET A 7 -1.90 14.28 2.32
C MET A 7 -1.02 15.53 2.32
N TYR A 8 -0.59 15.98 3.51
CA TYR A 8 0.34 17.11 3.64
C TYR A 8 1.69 16.82 2.97
N SER A 9 2.22 15.61 3.12
CA SER A 9 3.47 15.20 2.46
C SER A 9 3.37 15.23 0.93
N HIS A 10 2.26 14.74 0.36
CA HIS A 10 2.09 14.75 -1.11
C HIS A 10 1.99 16.19 -1.65
N PHE A 11 1.25 17.05 -0.95
CA PHE A 11 1.11 18.45 -1.33
C PHE A 11 2.45 19.19 -1.29
N VAL A 12 3.24 19.00 -0.23
CA VAL A 12 4.57 19.60 -0.11
C VAL A 12 5.53 19.08 -1.19
N LEU A 13 5.46 17.80 -1.56
CA LEU A 13 6.27 17.22 -2.63
C LEU A 13 5.93 17.85 -3.99
N GLU A 14 4.65 18.03 -4.32
CA GLU A 14 4.23 18.71 -5.55
C GLU A 14 4.69 20.18 -5.58
N ILE A 15 4.58 20.92 -4.47
CA ILE A 15 5.08 22.30 -4.39
C ILE A 15 6.60 22.33 -4.61
N SER A 16 7.33 21.44 -3.93
CA SER A 16 8.79 21.37 -4.02
C SER A 16 9.24 21.04 -5.44
N TRP A 17 8.55 20.10 -6.09
CA TRP A 17 8.78 19.75 -7.49
C TRP A 17 8.50 20.92 -8.44
N ASN A 18 7.34 21.57 -8.31
CA ASN A 18 6.98 22.72 -9.13
C ASN A 18 7.97 23.89 -8.98
N TYR A 19 8.47 24.13 -7.77
CA TYR A 19 9.48 25.15 -7.51
C TYR A 19 10.84 24.76 -8.10
N LEU A 20 11.23 23.50 -7.94
CA LEU A 20 12.47 22.96 -8.47
C LEU A 20 12.52 23.09 -9.99
N GLN A 21 11.44 22.74 -10.71
CA GLN A 21 11.39 22.85 -12.17
C GLN A 21 11.70 24.27 -12.68
N LYS A 22 11.28 25.30 -11.93
CA LYS A 22 11.48 26.72 -12.29
C LYS A 22 12.86 27.25 -11.95
N THR A 23 13.54 26.63 -10.98
CA THR A 23 14.77 27.17 -10.36
C THR A 23 15.98 26.27 -10.57
N PHE A 24 15.83 25.09 -11.18
CA PHE A 24 16.88 24.08 -11.30
C PHE A 24 18.17 24.63 -11.90
N GLU A 25 18.08 25.36 -13.00
CA GLU A 25 19.24 25.96 -13.68
C GLU A 25 19.94 27.02 -12.82
N GLN A 26 19.18 27.83 -12.08
CA GLN A 26 19.73 28.83 -11.15
C GLN A 26 20.56 28.15 -10.06
N TRP A 27 20.02 27.08 -9.45
CA TRP A 27 20.74 26.31 -8.44
C TRP A 27 21.94 25.58 -9.02
N TYR A 28 21.82 25.02 -10.22
CA TYR A 28 22.95 24.38 -10.90
C TYR A 28 24.10 25.37 -11.10
N LYS A 29 23.80 26.61 -11.49
CA LYS A 29 24.78 27.68 -11.66
C LYS A 29 25.41 28.13 -10.34
N ILE A 30 24.61 28.32 -9.28
CA ILE A 30 25.09 28.73 -7.95
C ILE A 30 26.07 27.71 -7.37
N PHE A 31 25.77 26.43 -7.55
CA PHE A 31 26.59 25.35 -7.00
C PHE A 31 27.60 24.78 -8.01
N GLU A 32 27.67 25.34 -9.22
CA GLU A 32 28.56 24.91 -10.31
C GLU A 32 28.53 23.39 -10.58
N GLY A 33 27.36 22.76 -10.48
CA GLY A 33 27.21 21.31 -10.62
C GLY A 33 27.82 20.49 -9.47
N GLY A 34 28.11 21.11 -8.32
CA GLY A 34 28.64 20.47 -7.13
C GLY A 34 27.67 19.51 -6.43
N PHE A 35 28.13 18.90 -5.33
CA PHE A 35 27.44 17.82 -4.61
C PHE A 35 25.99 18.12 -4.22
N LEU A 36 25.67 19.39 -3.86
CA LEU A 36 24.33 19.77 -3.42
C LEU A 36 23.28 19.67 -4.53
N VAL A 37 23.65 19.85 -5.80
CA VAL A 37 22.70 19.78 -6.91
C VAL A 37 22.19 18.36 -7.14
N GLN A 38 22.98 17.35 -6.76
CA GLN A 38 22.57 15.95 -6.77
C GLN A 38 21.41 15.69 -5.79
N HIS A 39 21.39 16.38 -4.64
CA HIS A 39 20.28 16.28 -3.70
C HIS A 39 19.01 16.96 -4.23
N LEU A 40 19.16 18.08 -4.93
CA LEU A 40 18.03 18.74 -5.60
C LEU A 40 17.38 17.80 -6.64
N ALA A 41 18.18 17.11 -7.46
CA ALA A 41 17.71 16.11 -8.41
C ALA A 41 16.98 14.91 -7.75
N LYS A 42 17.20 14.67 -6.45
CA LYS A 42 16.57 13.58 -5.70
C LYS A 42 15.32 13.98 -4.93
N ILE A 43 14.98 15.27 -4.84
CA ILE A 43 13.77 15.75 -4.15
C ILE A 43 12.50 14.98 -4.59
N PRO A 44 12.25 14.71 -5.88
CA PRO A 44 11.02 14.03 -6.28
C PRO A 44 11.05 12.50 -6.08
N SER A 45 12.09 11.91 -5.47
CA SER A 45 12.24 10.44 -5.34
C SER A 45 11.11 9.76 -4.55
N GLU A 46 10.41 10.50 -3.69
CA GLU A 46 9.32 10.00 -2.86
C GLU A 46 7.99 9.87 -3.62
N PHE A 47 7.93 10.26 -4.90
CA PHE A 47 6.78 9.94 -5.73
C PHE A 47 6.65 8.42 -5.94
N VAL A 48 5.41 8.04 -6.23
CA VAL A 48 4.89 6.66 -6.11
C VAL A 48 3.96 6.33 -7.28
N SER A 49 4.08 7.07 -8.38
CA SER A 49 3.25 6.93 -9.58
C SER A 49 4.13 6.83 -10.83
N PHE A 50 3.80 5.87 -11.70
CA PHE A 50 4.47 5.71 -13.00
C PHE A 50 4.29 6.94 -13.90
N GLN A 51 3.13 7.61 -13.82
CA GLN A 51 2.87 8.84 -14.58
C GLN A 51 3.82 9.96 -14.16
N LYS A 52 4.00 10.15 -12.84
CA LYS A 52 4.95 11.13 -12.30
C LYS A 52 6.39 10.79 -12.66
N ALA A 53 6.77 9.52 -12.62
CA ALA A 53 8.10 9.09 -13.09
C ALA A 53 8.35 9.51 -14.54
N ALA A 54 7.38 9.31 -15.43
CA ALA A 54 7.49 9.70 -16.84
C ALA A 54 7.53 11.23 -17.04
N GLU A 55 6.74 11.98 -16.27
CA GLU A 55 6.77 13.45 -16.26
C GLU A 55 8.17 13.97 -15.89
N ILE A 56 8.76 13.43 -14.82
CA ILE A 56 10.08 13.80 -14.30
C ILE A 56 11.19 13.38 -15.27
N GLU A 57 11.12 12.16 -15.82
CA GLU A 57 12.06 11.65 -16.82
C GLU A 57 12.07 12.53 -18.06
N LYS A 58 10.89 12.97 -18.52
CA LYS A 58 10.76 13.91 -19.63
C LYS A 58 11.41 15.26 -19.32
N PHE A 59 11.19 15.80 -18.13
CA PHE A 59 11.83 17.05 -17.69
C PHE A 59 13.35 16.91 -17.58
N TYR A 60 13.87 15.85 -16.96
CA TYR A 60 15.31 15.65 -16.85
C TYR A 60 16.00 15.45 -18.21
N SER A 61 15.30 14.88 -19.19
CA SER A 61 15.81 14.75 -20.55
C SER A 61 16.00 16.08 -21.28
N THR A 62 15.35 17.17 -20.83
CA THR A 62 15.57 18.51 -21.40
C THR A 62 16.79 19.22 -20.83
N LEU A 63 17.40 18.68 -19.77
CA LEU A 63 18.51 19.30 -19.06
C LEU A 63 19.83 18.63 -19.45
N ASP A 64 20.83 19.43 -19.85
CA ASP A 64 22.18 18.93 -20.15
C ASP A 64 23.15 19.20 -18.98
N PHE A 65 22.96 18.45 -17.90
CA PHE A 65 23.72 18.58 -16.65
C PHE A 65 24.41 17.27 -16.28
N PRO A 66 25.61 16.99 -16.83
CA PRO A 66 26.28 15.70 -16.65
C PRO A 66 26.57 15.35 -15.18
N ALA A 67 26.86 16.36 -14.34
CA ALA A 67 27.13 16.17 -12.91
C ALA A 67 25.93 15.61 -12.12
N CYS A 68 24.71 15.86 -12.60
CA CYS A 68 23.46 15.44 -11.94
C CYS A 68 22.77 14.25 -12.61
N LYS A 69 23.16 13.91 -13.83
CA LYS A 69 22.52 12.87 -14.65
C LYS A 69 22.30 11.56 -13.90
N ARG A 70 23.34 11.05 -13.25
CA ARG A 70 23.22 9.82 -12.43
C ARG A 70 22.17 9.95 -11.33
N SER A 71 22.09 11.09 -10.66
CA SER A 71 21.12 11.31 -9.58
C SER A 71 19.70 11.47 -10.11
N MET A 72 19.54 12.08 -11.29
CA MET A 72 18.27 12.17 -12.02
C MET A 72 17.77 10.78 -12.42
N ASP A 73 18.63 9.96 -13.02
CA ASP A 73 18.30 8.58 -13.42
C ASP A 73 17.88 7.74 -12.20
N GLN A 74 18.68 7.78 -11.13
CA GLN A 74 18.36 7.10 -9.86
C GLN A 74 17.04 7.58 -9.25
N CYS A 75 16.73 8.87 -9.36
CA CYS A 75 15.47 9.42 -8.88
C CYS A 75 14.28 8.80 -9.63
N VAL A 76 14.33 8.79 -10.96
CA VAL A 76 13.30 8.17 -11.80
C VAL A 76 13.16 6.67 -11.52
N GLU A 77 14.27 5.96 -11.40
CA GLU A 77 14.29 4.53 -11.04
C GLU A 77 13.63 4.27 -9.68
N ASN A 78 13.93 5.11 -8.67
CA ASN A 78 13.33 5.01 -7.34
C ASN A 78 11.81 5.20 -7.39
N ILE A 79 11.32 6.20 -8.14
CA ILE A 79 9.87 6.44 -8.28
C ILE A 79 9.19 5.25 -8.95
N LYS A 80 9.79 4.69 -10.02
CA LYS A 80 9.28 3.49 -10.70
C LYS A 80 9.24 2.28 -9.75
N LYS A 81 10.30 2.09 -8.94
CA LYS A 81 10.37 1.05 -7.91
C LYS A 81 9.29 1.24 -6.84
N ASN A 82 9.11 2.45 -6.34
CA ASN A 82 8.10 2.80 -5.34
C ASN A 82 6.68 2.57 -5.85
N ALA A 83 6.39 2.97 -7.09
CA ALA A 83 5.11 2.73 -7.74
C ALA A 83 4.80 1.24 -7.89
N LYS A 84 5.79 0.45 -8.35
CA LYS A 84 5.65 -1.02 -8.46
C LYS A 84 5.40 -1.68 -7.11
N TRP A 85 6.18 -1.29 -6.09
CA TRP A 85 6.02 -1.81 -4.74
C TRP A 85 4.62 -1.50 -4.19
N ARG A 86 4.14 -0.26 -4.36
CA ARG A 86 2.78 0.13 -3.96
C ARG A 86 1.70 -0.73 -4.61
N GLU A 87 1.80 -1.00 -5.92
CA GLU A 87 0.81 -1.84 -6.61
C GLU A 87 0.79 -3.28 -6.07
N GLN A 88 1.96 -3.85 -5.77
CA GLN A 88 2.09 -5.18 -5.20
C GLN A 88 1.55 -5.25 -3.76
N GLU A 89 1.86 -4.26 -2.94
CA GLU A 89 1.39 -4.18 -1.55
C GLU A 89 -0.13 -4.04 -1.47
N ILE A 90 -0.74 -3.22 -2.32
CA ILE A 90 -2.21 -3.09 -2.38
C ILE A 90 -2.86 -4.46 -2.63
N LYS A 91 -2.37 -5.21 -3.64
CA LYS A 91 -2.86 -6.56 -3.94
C LYS A 91 -2.72 -7.51 -2.75
N THR A 92 -1.60 -7.45 -2.05
CA THR A 92 -1.35 -8.28 -0.85
C THR A 92 -2.32 -7.94 0.29
N ILE A 93 -2.55 -6.65 0.54
CA ILE A 93 -3.47 -6.16 1.57
C ILE A 93 -4.91 -6.56 1.26
N GLU A 94 -5.33 -6.45 -0.01
CA GLU A 94 -6.67 -6.87 -0.47
C GLU A 94 -6.89 -8.37 -0.28
N LYS A 95 -5.89 -9.19 -0.65
CA LYS A 95 -5.92 -10.63 -0.42
C LYS A 95 -6.02 -10.95 1.06
N TRP A 96 -5.19 -10.30 1.90
CA TRP A 96 -5.23 -10.50 3.35
C TRP A 96 -6.60 -10.12 3.95
N LYS A 97 -7.17 -9.00 3.54
CA LYS A 97 -8.51 -8.55 3.97
C LYS A 97 -9.57 -9.58 3.63
N THR A 98 -9.51 -10.13 2.42
CA THR A 98 -10.44 -11.18 1.94
C THR A 98 -10.29 -12.46 2.74
N CYS A 99 -9.06 -12.98 2.89
CA CYS A 99 -8.78 -14.17 3.69
C CYS A 99 -9.26 -14.00 5.14
N LYS A 100 -8.99 -12.85 5.75
CA LYS A 100 -9.42 -12.53 7.12
C LYS A 100 -10.95 -12.55 7.26
N ASN A 101 -11.68 -12.05 6.26
CA ASN A 101 -13.14 -12.11 6.24
C ASN A 101 -13.65 -13.55 6.09
N ILE A 102 -13.06 -14.35 5.20
CA ILE A 102 -13.41 -15.76 5.02
C ILE A 102 -13.21 -16.54 6.33
N VAL A 103 -12.06 -16.38 6.98
CA VAL A 103 -11.77 -17.05 8.27
C VAL A 103 -12.81 -16.68 9.32
N LYS A 104 -13.20 -15.41 9.43
CA LYS A 104 -14.26 -14.97 10.35
C LYS A 104 -15.62 -15.61 10.05
N ILE A 105 -15.98 -15.76 8.77
CA ILE A 105 -17.23 -16.40 8.36
C ILE A 105 -17.20 -17.89 8.71
N LEU A 106 -16.10 -18.59 8.37
CA LEU A 106 -15.92 -20.00 8.69
C LEU A 106 -16.01 -20.25 10.20
N GLN A 107 -15.32 -19.46 11.02
CA GLN A 107 -15.40 -19.55 12.48
C GLN A 107 -16.83 -19.41 13.01
N LYS A 108 -17.60 -18.46 12.49
CA LYS A 108 -19.02 -18.28 12.87
C LYS A 108 -19.87 -19.48 12.47
N ASN A 109 -19.67 -20.02 11.26
CA ASN A 109 -20.42 -21.17 10.75
C ASN A 109 -20.12 -22.43 11.55
N PHE A 110 -18.85 -22.73 11.83
CA PHE A 110 -18.47 -23.85 12.68
C PHE A 110 -19.11 -23.76 14.08
N LYS A 111 -19.09 -22.57 14.70
CA LYS A 111 -19.72 -22.36 16.01
C LYS A 111 -21.24 -22.59 15.98
N LYS A 112 -21.92 -22.18 14.90
CA LYS A 112 -23.37 -22.43 14.71
C LYS A 112 -23.66 -23.93 14.53
N LEU A 113 -22.91 -24.61 13.67
CA LEU A 113 -23.07 -26.05 13.42
C LEU A 113 -22.84 -26.87 14.69
N ALA A 114 -21.80 -26.55 15.47
CA ALA A 114 -21.53 -27.21 16.75
C ALA A 114 -22.72 -27.10 17.73
N LYS A 115 -23.34 -25.91 17.82
CA LYS A 115 -24.53 -25.70 18.67
C LYS A 115 -25.74 -26.50 18.19
N ILE A 116 -25.97 -26.57 16.88
CA ILE A 116 -27.07 -27.35 16.30
C ILE A 116 -26.87 -28.84 16.60
N LEU A 117 -25.66 -29.37 16.37
CA LEU A 117 -25.32 -30.76 16.65
C LEU A 117 -25.53 -31.11 18.13
N GLN A 118 -25.06 -30.25 19.05
CA GLN A 118 -25.28 -30.44 20.49
C GLN A 118 -26.76 -30.46 20.88
N LYS A 119 -27.57 -29.58 20.28
CA LYS A 119 -29.02 -29.53 20.54
C LYS A 119 -29.71 -30.80 20.04
N ASN A 120 -29.38 -31.24 18.82
CA ASN A 120 -29.95 -32.45 18.23
C ASN A 120 -29.61 -33.70 19.05
N PHE A 121 -28.36 -33.84 19.50
CA PHE A 121 -27.95 -34.97 20.34
C PHE A 121 -28.71 -35.00 21.67
N LYS A 122 -28.86 -33.85 22.35
CA LYS A 122 -29.65 -33.75 23.60
C LYS A 122 -31.12 -34.13 23.38
N ASN A 123 -31.72 -33.68 22.27
CA ASN A 123 -33.09 -34.03 21.92
C ASN A 123 -33.24 -35.53 21.68
N LEU A 124 -32.32 -36.13 20.90
CA LEU A 124 -32.32 -37.57 20.63
C LEU A 124 -32.23 -38.38 21.93
N GLN A 125 -31.31 -38.01 22.83
CA GLN A 125 -31.15 -38.65 24.13
C GLN A 125 -32.44 -38.58 24.98
N LYS A 126 -33.13 -37.44 24.96
CA LYS A 126 -34.41 -37.26 25.68
C LYS A 126 -35.50 -38.15 25.10
N THR A 127 -35.61 -38.22 23.77
CA THR A 127 -36.58 -39.08 23.09
C THR A 127 -36.35 -40.55 23.40
N CYS A 128 -35.11 -41.04 23.32
CA CYS A 128 -34.76 -42.42 23.69
C CYS A 128 -35.13 -42.72 25.15
N LYS A 129 -34.83 -41.83 26.10
CA LYS A 129 -35.21 -41.99 27.51
C LYS A 129 -36.73 -42.08 27.70
N ASN A 130 -37.51 -41.29 26.97
CA ASN A 130 -38.97 -41.30 27.06
C ASN A 130 -39.57 -42.59 26.49
N ILE A 131 -39.04 -43.08 25.36
CA ILE A 131 -39.48 -44.34 24.76
C ILE A 131 -39.17 -45.51 25.71
N ALA A 132 -37.95 -45.57 26.26
CA ALA A 132 -37.55 -46.61 27.20
C ALA A 132 -38.49 -46.69 28.42
N LYS A 133 -38.88 -45.53 28.99
CA LYS A 133 -39.84 -45.46 30.10
C LYS A 133 -41.24 -45.95 29.73
N LYS A 134 -41.69 -45.74 28.49
CA LYS A 134 -43.00 -46.21 28.02
C LYS A 134 -43.05 -47.73 27.84
N LEU A 135 -41.93 -48.36 27.50
CA LEU A 135 -41.82 -49.81 27.32
C LEU A 135 -41.70 -50.60 28.64
N GLN A 136 -41.50 -49.91 29.77
CA GLN A 136 -41.40 -50.51 31.11
C GLN A 136 -42.73 -50.48 31.89
N LYS A 137 -43.81 -49.99 31.28
CA LYS A 137 -45.18 -50.03 31.79
C LYS A 137 -45.98 -51.02 30.95
#